data_AF-A0A1J4KN37-F1
#
_entry.id   AF-A0A1J4KN37-F1
#
_cell.length_a   1.000
_cell.length_b   1.000
_cell.length_c   1.000
_cell.angle_alpha   90.00
_cell.angle_beta   90.00
_cell.angle_gamma   90.00
#
_symmetry.space_group_name_H-M   'P 1'
#
loop_
_entity.id
_entity.type
_entity.pdbx_description
1 polymer ?
#
loop_
_entity_poly.entity_id
_entity_poly.type
_entity_poly.pdbx_seq_one_letter_code
_entity_poly.pdbx_strand_id
1 'polypeptide(L)'
;MFIDDLDEPLSELLQYTERRLPSTEQRPRNPFKLPPPTDSFGYREQNKRELAAERERMRKMTLVQRTDSLKPSIPSCVTQKTRANSVMSGKSTVRSESHSSIRFEKHQRTTEFIQQKREIYIVQMLIDRKNVEISKLTNQMKNEEVGIVETEQKIAQQSQKIKLMTAKCEARLARARKKAENAIRKRVELQKQYKQVLNSVSIMRSEILKNEETLESYQRYYDFLNALKPKDCEIFDYFTRPNKLIDEMNEHEKKNLFIIEKCQYFDNQMAKNVKKIQKDIDSTDNTINGVNKSLSDYHRTRYIDSEVEDKTEGNMQYSNQLDDELARLKEQVRRVYSSCLKKESDMGPIIMLEEIESNLHLLQTKIINVLPSFVAEKQAIKDKERREKQRKEKQEQQAIEQAKKTKQTLERANRPIKKKTGRPIIGRAVLIKHEKKDDAKLIRQRLEQQRVEQLLYGSPYE
;
A
#
# COMPACT_ATOMS: atom_id res chain seq x y z
N MET A 1 27.29 0.76 -20.47
CA MET A 1 26.77 1.98 -21.10
C MET A 1 25.58 2.45 -20.28
N PHE A 2 25.80 3.57 -19.58
CA PHE A 2 24.84 4.60 -19.18
C PHE A 2 23.74 4.33 -18.14
N ILE A 3 23.98 4.99 -16.99
CA ILE A 3 23.08 5.75 -16.11
C ILE A 3 22.64 5.01 -14.83
N ASP A 4 23.53 5.15 -13.84
CA ASP A 4 23.27 5.37 -12.42
C ASP A 4 22.21 6.46 -12.20
N ASP A 5 21.40 6.36 -11.13
CA ASP A 5 21.26 7.44 -10.15
C ASP A 5 20.30 7.09 -9.00
N LEU A 6 20.77 7.45 -7.79
CA LEU A 6 20.06 7.63 -6.50
C LEU A 6 19.92 6.42 -5.58
N ASP A 7 21.03 6.09 -4.92
CA ASP A 7 21.04 5.89 -3.47
C ASP A 7 22.41 6.31 -2.91
N GLU A 8 22.52 7.58 -2.53
CA GLU A 8 23.70 8.14 -1.87
C GLU A 8 23.40 8.26 -0.36
N PRO A 9 24.13 7.55 0.53
CA PRO A 9 23.98 7.73 1.96
C PRO A 9 24.71 9.02 2.37
N LEU A 10 23.97 9.85 3.12
CA LEU A 10 24.28 11.18 3.65
C LEU A 10 25.49 11.24 4.63
N SER A 11 26.60 10.57 4.31
CA SER A 11 27.77 10.42 5.17
C SER A 11 28.95 11.33 4.80
N GLU A 12 28.89 12.04 3.67
CA GLU A 12 30.05 12.79 3.16
C GLU A 12 29.89 14.32 3.18
N LEU A 13 28.77 14.84 3.72
CA LEU A 13 28.50 16.28 3.77
C LEU A 13 28.82 16.95 5.13
N LEU A 14 29.78 16.41 5.91
CA LEU A 14 30.17 17.03 7.19
C LEU A 14 31.69 17.03 7.48
N GLN A 15 32.55 16.83 6.48
CA GLN A 15 34.01 16.92 6.69
C GLN A 15 34.68 18.22 6.22
N TYR A 16 33.92 19.21 5.76
CA TYR A 16 34.45 20.53 5.45
C TYR A 16 33.72 21.63 6.21
N THR A 17 34.10 21.85 7.48
CA THR A 17 34.24 23.19 8.09
C THR A 17 34.89 23.07 9.47
N GLU A 18 36.19 22.82 9.54
CA GLU A 18 36.98 23.22 10.70
C GLU A 18 38.14 24.12 10.23
N ARG A 19 37.80 25.38 9.89
CA ARG A 19 38.75 26.47 10.01
C ARG A 19 38.44 27.23 11.30
N ARG A 20 39.27 27.01 12.31
CA ARG A 20 39.37 27.89 13.47
C ARG A 20 39.74 29.29 13.00
N LEU A 21 38.93 30.28 13.40
CA LEU A 21 39.37 31.65 13.60
C LEU A 21 39.13 32.04 15.05
N PRO A 22 40.07 32.73 15.71
CA PRO A 22 39.97 33.10 17.11
C PRO A 22 39.14 34.40 17.20
N SER A 23 38.06 34.37 17.96
CA SER A 23 37.33 35.58 18.33
C SER A 23 36.75 35.38 19.72
N THR A 24 37.43 36.01 20.66
CA THR A 24 36.97 36.32 22.00
C THR A 24 35.58 36.94 21.95
N GLU A 25 34.56 36.21 22.40
CA GLU A 25 33.35 36.76 23.02
C GLU A 25 32.56 35.61 23.65
N GLN A 26 32.46 35.63 24.98
CA GLN A 26 31.73 34.63 25.75
C GLN A 26 30.23 34.78 25.48
N ARG A 27 29.65 33.90 24.65
CA ARG A 27 28.19 33.72 24.64
C ARG A 27 27.78 32.93 25.88
N PRO A 28 26.75 33.37 26.64
CA PRO A 28 26.27 32.63 27.79
C PRO A 28 25.76 31.25 27.35
N ARG A 29 26.22 30.22 28.06
CA ARG A 29 25.96 28.80 27.80
C ARG A 29 24.45 28.52 27.89
N ASN A 30 23.87 27.87 26.87
CA ASN A 30 22.46 27.50 26.85
C ASN A 30 22.09 26.65 28.10
N PRO A 31 21.14 27.10 28.94
CA PRO A 31 20.80 26.45 30.20
C PRO A 31 19.98 25.15 30.02
N PHE A 32 19.51 24.85 28.82
CA PHE A 32 18.78 23.63 28.52
C PHE A 32 19.63 22.68 27.68
N LYS A 33 20.37 21.79 28.36
CA LYS A 33 20.95 20.60 27.76
C LYS A 33 20.17 19.37 28.24
N LEU A 34 19.55 18.66 27.30
CA LEU A 34 19.03 17.33 27.57
C LEU A 34 20.22 16.38 27.77
N PRO A 35 20.22 15.56 28.84
CA PRO A 35 21.26 14.58 29.04
C PRO A 35 21.26 13.55 27.89
N PRO A 36 22.43 13.06 27.47
CA PRO A 36 22.55 12.11 26.37
C PRO A 36 21.80 10.80 26.69
N PRO A 37 21.30 10.08 25.68
CA PRO A 37 20.47 8.90 25.86
C PRO A 37 21.35 7.69 26.20
N THR A 38 21.96 7.70 27.37
CA THR A 38 22.62 6.54 27.97
C THR A 38 21.88 6.12 29.24
N ASP A 39 21.29 4.94 29.12
CA ASP A 39 20.70 4.07 30.14
C ASP A 39 19.92 4.71 31.31
N SER A 40 18.64 5.01 31.06
CA SER A 40 17.70 5.56 32.02
C SER A 40 17.21 4.57 33.10
N PHE A 41 17.81 3.38 33.21
CA PHE A 41 17.33 2.34 34.14
C PHE A 41 17.84 2.49 35.59
N GLY A 42 18.91 3.24 35.85
CA GLY A 42 19.41 3.48 37.22
C GLY A 42 18.86 4.74 37.91
N TYR A 43 18.51 5.78 37.15
CA TYR A 43 18.14 7.10 37.69
C TYR A 43 16.85 7.08 38.52
N ARG A 44 15.91 6.20 38.20
CA ARG A 44 14.64 6.14 38.93
C ARG A 44 14.81 5.54 40.32
N GLU A 45 15.69 4.55 40.45
CA GLU A 45 16.01 3.93 41.74
C GLU A 45 16.92 4.83 42.57
N GLN A 46 17.91 5.47 41.94
CA GLN A 46 18.76 6.46 42.59
C GLN A 46 17.96 7.68 43.09
N ASN A 47 17.10 8.28 42.26
CA ASN A 47 16.21 9.36 42.69
C ASN A 47 15.27 8.92 43.82
N LYS A 48 14.80 7.66 43.80
CA LYS A 48 13.96 7.13 44.88
C LYS A 48 14.73 6.95 46.19
N ARG A 49 16.00 6.54 46.12
CA ARG A 49 16.91 6.47 47.28
C ARG A 49 17.24 7.86 47.82
N GLU A 50 17.53 8.82 46.95
CA GLU A 50 17.80 10.22 47.34
C GLU A 50 16.59 10.85 48.01
N LEU A 51 15.39 10.70 47.44
CA LEU A 51 14.14 11.19 48.02
C LEU A 51 13.82 10.50 49.36
N ALA A 52 14.14 9.21 49.49
CA ALA A 52 13.97 8.48 50.75
C ALA A 52 14.94 8.96 51.84
N ALA A 53 16.21 9.20 51.49
CA ALA A 53 17.22 9.74 52.38
C ALA A 53 16.89 11.17 52.81
N GLU A 54 16.38 12.00 51.90
CA GLU A 54 15.92 13.36 52.21
C GLU A 54 14.72 13.35 53.17
N ARG A 55 13.75 12.45 52.96
CA ARG A 55 12.63 12.25 53.91
C ARG A 55 13.12 11.77 55.28
N GLU A 56 14.15 10.93 55.33
CA GLU A 56 14.73 10.49 56.59
C GLU A 56 15.50 11.61 57.31
N ARG A 57 16.24 12.45 56.56
CA ARG A 57 16.87 13.68 57.08
C ARG A 57 15.82 14.64 57.64
N MET A 58 14.75 14.89 56.88
CA MET A 58 13.66 15.75 57.34
C MET A 58 13.01 15.19 58.61
N ARG A 59 12.81 13.87 58.72
CA ARG A 59 12.29 13.24 59.95
C ARG A 59 13.20 13.46 61.17
N LYS A 60 14.52 13.48 60.99
CA LYS A 60 15.51 13.69 62.07
C LYS A 60 15.71 15.16 62.44
N MET A 61 15.26 16.12 61.63
CA MET A 61 15.36 17.55 61.94
C MET A 61 14.20 18.07 62.78
N THR A 62 14.50 19.04 63.65
CA THR A 62 13.51 19.74 64.48
C THR A 62 12.67 20.72 63.65
N LEU A 63 11.50 21.11 64.17
CA LEU A 63 10.54 21.94 63.44
C LEU A 63 11.13 23.30 63.03
N VAL A 64 11.99 23.88 63.88
CA VAL A 64 12.72 25.14 63.61
C VAL A 64 13.71 24.97 62.45
N GLN A 65 14.46 23.87 62.44
CA GLN A 65 15.44 23.59 61.38
C GLN A 65 14.78 23.35 60.01
N ARG A 66 13.59 22.74 59.98
CA ARG A 66 12.79 22.59 58.75
C ARG A 66 12.28 23.93 58.21
N THR A 67 11.91 24.85 59.10
CA THR A 67 11.47 26.18 58.67
C THR A 67 12.62 27.05 58.17
N ASP A 68 13.84 26.84 58.68
CA ASP A 68 15.03 27.55 58.22
C ASP A 68 15.54 27.04 56.86
N SER A 69 15.44 25.73 56.57
CA SER A 69 15.84 25.16 55.29
C SER A 69 14.93 25.55 54.11
N LEU A 70 13.70 26.00 54.40
CA LEU A 70 12.72 26.45 53.41
C LEU A 70 12.75 27.97 53.19
N LYS A 71 13.59 28.72 53.92
CA LYS A 71 13.76 30.15 53.66
C LYS A 71 14.55 30.35 52.37
N PRO A 72 14.05 31.13 51.38
CA PRO A 72 14.83 31.44 50.20
C PRO A 72 16.11 32.18 50.62
N SER A 73 17.24 31.81 50.03
CA SER A 73 18.52 32.48 50.29
C SER A 73 18.48 33.88 49.66
N ILE A 74 18.09 34.86 50.47
CA ILE A 74 18.16 36.27 50.11
C ILE A 74 19.60 36.71 50.42
N PRO A 75 20.40 37.17 49.44
CA PRO A 75 21.71 37.73 49.73
C PRO A 75 21.52 38.95 50.64
N SER A 76 22.24 39.01 51.76
CA SER A 76 22.10 40.11 52.71
C SER A 76 22.45 41.42 52.00
N CYS A 77 21.46 42.29 51.81
CA CYS A 77 21.69 43.64 51.33
C CYS A 77 22.35 44.44 52.45
N VAL A 78 23.68 44.50 52.45
CA VAL A 78 24.43 45.36 53.37
C VAL A 78 24.63 46.69 52.65
N THR A 79 23.87 47.71 53.04
CA THR A 79 24.14 49.10 52.67
C THR A 79 24.70 49.85 53.88
N GLN A 80 25.49 50.89 53.65
CA GLN A 80 26.15 51.69 54.69
C GLN A 80 25.22 52.27 55.78
N LYS A 81 23.89 52.22 55.59
CA LYS A 81 22.89 52.74 56.54
C LYS A 81 22.31 51.71 57.53
N THR A 82 22.66 50.42 57.44
CA THR A 82 22.24 49.39 58.43
C THR A 82 23.32 49.03 59.46
N ARG A 83 24.43 49.80 59.52
CA ARG A 83 25.54 49.51 60.45
C ARG A 83 25.40 50.17 61.84
N ALA A 84 24.29 50.82 62.13
CA ALA A 84 24.05 51.43 63.44
C ALA A 84 22.65 51.08 63.95
N ASN A 85 22.61 50.73 65.24
CA ASN A 85 21.45 50.50 66.12
C ASN A 85 21.00 49.04 66.28
N SER A 86 21.81 48.26 67.00
CA SER A 86 21.31 47.20 67.87
C SER A 86 21.87 47.38 69.29
N VAL A 87 21.45 48.43 69.97
CA VAL A 87 21.42 48.45 71.44
C VAL A 87 20.08 49.05 71.82
N MET A 88 19.35 48.34 72.69
CA MET A 88 18.14 48.69 73.44
C MET A 88 17.03 47.65 73.28
N SER A 89 17.28 46.46 73.84
CA SER A 89 16.19 45.62 74.37
C SER A 89 15.76 46.24 75.71
N GLY A 90 14.91 47.26 75.62
CA GLY A 90 14.23 47.88 76.76
C GLY A 90 12.97 47.09 77.07
N LYS A 91 13.10 46.13 77.98
CA LYS A 91 12.03 45.39 78.64
C LYS A 91 11.04 46.39 79.28
N SER A 92 9.94 46.70 78.61
CA SER A 92 8.87 47.54 79.16
C SER A 92 7.86 46.63 79.85
N THR A 93 8.14 46.38 81.12
CA THR A 93 7.18 45.86 82.09
C THR A 93 5.99 46.82 82.15
N VAL A 94 4.80 46.33 81.79
CA VAL A 94 3.53 47.04 81.98
C VAL A 94 3.31 47.23 83.48
N ARG A 95 3.57 48.45 83.94
CA ARG A 95 3.23 48.90 85.29
C ARG A 95 1.72 49.10 85.34
N SER A 96 1.03 48.17 85.99
CA SER A 96 -0.38 48.29 86.33
C SER A 96 -0.51 49.34 87.44
N GLU A 97 -0.80 50.59 87.08
CA GLU A 97 -1.20 51.59 88.06
C GLU A 97 -2.67 51.41 88.42
N SER A 98 -2.86 50.84 89.61
CA SER A 98 -4.11 50.91 90.34
C SER A 98 -4.24 52.34 90.87
N HIS A 99 -4.97 53.20 90.17
CA HIS A 99 -5.38 54.48 90.75
C HIS A 99 -6.45 54.22 91.81
N SER A 100 -6.01 54.08 93.05
CA SER A 100 -6.83 54.31 94.23
C SER A 100 -7.36 55.75 94.19
N SER A 101 -8.66 55.87 94.40
CA SER A 101 -9.37 57.14 94.46
C SER A 101 -8.92 57.94 95.67
N ILE A 102 -8.15 59.01 95.47
CA ILE A 102 -7.96 60.05 96.47
C ILE A 102 -8.81 61.25 96.06
N ARG A 103 -10.01 61.32 96.65
CA ARG A 103 -10.94 62.45 96.54
C ARG A 103 -10.38 63.60 97.37
N PHE A 104 -9.61 64.49 96.74
CA PHE A 104 -9.33 65.81 97.30
C PHE A 104 -10.43 66.78 96.86
N GLU A 105 -11.38 67.08 97.74
CA GLU A 105 -12.33 68.18 97.54
C GLU A 105 -11.61 69.53 97.72
N LYS A 106 -11.00 70.02 96.63
CA LYS A 106 -10.67 71.45 96.51
C LYS A 106 -11.96 72.20 96.18
N HIS A 107 -12.28 73.23 96.95
CA HIS A 107 -13.35 74.17 96.61
C HIS A 107 -12.95 74.94 95.35
N GLN A 108 -13.45 74.50 94.20
CA GLN A 108 -13.20 75.13 92.90
C GLN A 108 -13.98 76.44 92.80
N ARG A 109 -13.35 77.46 92.21
CA ARG A 109 -14.04 78.71 91.82
C ARG A 109 -15.13 78.35 90.82
N THR A 110 -16.35 78.88 90.96
CA THR A 110 -17.53 78.47 90.16
C THR A 110 -17.29 78.42 88.64
N THR A 111 -16.41 79.29 88.13
CA THR A 111 -16.00 79.34 86.72
C THR A 111 -15.19 78.12 86.28
N GLU A 112 -14.32 77.57 87.13
CA GLU A 112 -13.50 76.38 86.84
C GLU A 112 -14.34 75.12 86.86
N PHE A 113 -15.29 75.00 87.79
CA PHE A 113 -16.24 73.89 87.81
C PHE A 113 -17.11 73.84 86.55
N ILE A 114 -17.61 75.00 86.12
CA ILE A 114 -18.38 75.12 84.87
C ILE A 114 -17.51 74.73 83.67
N GLN A 115 -16.24 75.16 83.63
CA GLN A 115 -15.32 74.81 82.55
C GLN A 115 -15.00 73.30 82.53
N GLN A 116 -14.71 72.69 83.68
CA GLN A 116 -14.51 71.23 83.77
C GLN A 116 -15.76 70.46 83.34
N LYS A 117 -16.96 70.91 83.72
CA LYS A 117 -18.22 70.30 83.27
C LYS A 117 -18.42 70.43 81.76
N ARG A 118 -18.04 71.55 81.16
CA ARG A 118 -18.05 71.74 79.70
C ARG A 118 -17.06 70.81 79.00
N GLU A 119 -15.84 70.68 79.52
CA GLU A 119 -14.81 69.79 78.98
C GLU A 119 -15.25 68.32 79.05
N ILE A 120 -15.82 67.89 80.18
CA ILE A 120 -16.41 66.55 80.34
C ILE A 120 -17.52 66.33 79.30
N TYR A 121 -18.42 67.31 79.10
CA TYR A 121 -19.51 67.18 78.13
C TYR A 121 -19.02 67.14 76.68
N ILE A 122 -18.00 67.94 76.32
CA ILE A 122 -17.38 67.91 74.99
C ILE A 122 -16.71 66.56 74.75
N VAL A 123 -15.96 66.04 75.74
CA VAL A 123 -15.35 64.71 75.66
C VAL A 123 -16.42 63.62 75.53
N GLN A 124 -17.52 63.71 76.28
CA GLN A 124 -18.65 62.78 76.16
C GLN A 124 -19.27 62.83 74.75
N MET A 125 -19.54 64.02 74.21
CA MET A 125 -20.08 64.17 72.85
C MET A 125 -19.12 63.62 71.79
N LEU A 126 -17.79 63.79 71.97
CA LEU A 126 -16.78 63.21 71.08
C LEU A 126 -16.73 61.68 71.18
N ILE A 127 -16.83 61.13 72.40
CA ILE A 127 -16.93 59.69 72.65
C ILE A 127 -18.19 59.14 71.97
N ASP A 128 -19.34 59.80 72.14
CA ASP A 128 -20.60 59.38 71.53
C ASP A 128 -20.51 59.42 70.00
N ARG A 129 -19.93 60.48 69.43
CA ARG A 129 -19.66 60.58 67.98
C ARG A 129 -18.74 59.46 67.50
N LYS A 130 -17.68 59.16 68.25
CA LYS A 130 -16.75 58.07 67.93
C LYS A 130 -17.39 56.70 68.09
N ASN A 131 -18.25 56.49 69.08
CA ASN A 131 -19.00 55.26 69.28
C ASN A 131 -19.97 55.00 68.11
N VAL A 132 -20.62 56.05 67.58
CA VAL A 132 -21.45 55.94 66.37
C VAL A 132 -20.60 55.60 65.15
N GLU A 133 -19.43 56.23 64.98
CA GLU A 133 -18.50 55.93 63.88
C GLU A 133 -17.97 54.49 63.95
N ILE A 134 -17.58 54.02 65.15
CA ILE A 134 -17.17 52.64 65.41
C ILE A 134 -18.33 51.68 65.10
N SER A 135 -19.56 52.01 65.50
CA SER A 135 -20.74 51.19 65.20
C SER A 135 -20.98 51.06 63.70
N LYS A 136 -20.74 52.11 62.92
CA LYS A 136 -20.85 52.07 61.46
C LYS A 136 -19.76 51.19 60.84
N LEU A 137 -18.50 51.35 61.26
CA LEU A 137 -17.37 50.55 60.77
C LEU A 137 -17.54 49.07 61.14
N THR A 138 -17.95 48.77 62.36
CA THR A 138 -18.21 47.38 62.80
C THR A 138 -19.35 46.73 62.01
N ASN A 139 -20.40 47.47 61.67
CA ASN A 139 -21.46 46.96 60.80
C ASN A 139 -20.98 46.74 59.35
N GLN A 140 -20.11 47.61 58.82
CA GLN A 140 -19.49 47.39 57.51
C GLN A 140 -18.59 46.15 57.51
N MET A 141 -17.73 46.00 58.51
CA MET A 141 -16.88 44.82 58.68
C MET A 141 -17.71 43.54 58.76
N LYS A 142 -18.80 43.52 59.54
CA LYS A 142 -19.69 42.36 59.62
C LYS A 142 -20.31 41.99 58.27
N ASN A 143 -20.76 42.98 57.50
CA ASN A 143 -21.33 42.73 56.17
C ASN A 143 -20.28 42.17 55.20
N GLU A 144 -19.06 42.70 55.24
CA GLU A 144 -17.94 42.20 54.44
C GLU A 144 -17.51 40.78 54.86
N GLU A 145 -17.44 40.51 56.18
CA GLU A 145 -17.16 39.18 56.72
C GLU A 145 -18.19 38.15 56.26
N VAL A 146 -19.49 38.48 56.30
CA VAL A 146 -20.54 37.59 55.78
C VAL A 146 -20.35 37.32 54.28
N GLY A 147 -20.04 38.36 53.49
CA GLY A 147 -19.73 38.21 52.06
C GLY A 147 -18.53 37.30 51.79
N ILE A 148 -17.45 37.45 52.57
CA ILE A 148 -16.27 36.60 52.46
C ILE A 148 -16.63 35.15 52.79
N VAL A 149 -17.33 34.90 53.89
CA VAL A 149 -17.77 33.54 54.29
C VAL A 149 -18.61 32.88 53.20
N GLU A 150 -19.54 33.61 52.58
CA GLU A 150 -20.32 33.07 51.46
C GLU A 150 -19.44 32.70 50.25
N THR A 151 -18.46 33.54 49.92
CA THR A 151 -17.53 33.23 48.82
C THR A 151 -16.62 32.04 49.13
N GLU A 152 -16.14 31.92 50.38
CA GLU A 152 -15.36 30.77 50.83
C GLU A 152 -16.17 29.49 50.74
N GLN A 153 -17.45 29.52 51.15
CA GLN A 153 -18.35 28.37 51.00
C GLN A 153 -18.54 27.98 49.53
N LYS A 154 -18.74 28.96 48.63
CA LYS A 154 -18.84 28.71 47.18
C LYS A 154 -17.55 28.09 46.62
N ILE A 155 -16.39 28.59 47.03
CA ILE A 155 -15.08 28.04 46.62
C ILE A 155 -14.91 26.60 47.14
N ALA A 156 -15.30 26.32 48.39
CA ALA A 156 -15.24 24.99 48.96
C ALA A 156 -16.13 23.98 48.20
N GLN A 157 -17.37 24.38 47.88
CA GLN A 157 -18.30 23.57 47.07
C GLN A 157 -17.76 23.30 45.66
N GLN A 158 -17.20 24.32 45.01
CA GLN A 158 -16.58 24.16 43.69
C GLN A 158 -15.35 23.24 43.74
N SER A 159 -14.50 23.38 44.76
CA SER A 159 -13.35 22.51 44.98
C SER A 159 -13.77 21.05 45.14
N GLN A 160 -14.84 20.78 45.91
CA GLN A 160 -15.40 19.44 46.05
C GLN A 160 -15.93 18.90 44.71
N LYS A 161 -16.64 19.73 43.94
CA LYS A 161 -17.14 19.34 42.60
C LYS A 161 -16.00 19.00 41.65
N ILE A 162 -14.92 19.79 41.65
CA ILE A 162 -13.73 19.53 40.84
C ILE A 162 -13.09 18.20 41.26
N LYS A 163 -12.89 17.96 42.56
CA LYS A 163 -12.34 16.68 43.06
C LYS A 163 -13.15 15.48 42.58
N LEU A 164 -14.49 15.55 42.67
CA LEU A 164 -15.38 14.48 42.22
C LEU A 164 -15.28 14.27 40.70
N MET A 165 -15.22 15.34 39.91
CA MET A 165 -15.07 15.26 38.46
C MET A 165 -13.72 14.70 38.05
N THR A 166 -12.63 15.10 38.70
CA THR A 166 -11.29 14.53 38.48
C THR A 166 -11.29 13.04 38.75
N ALA A 167 -11.82 12.59 39.90
CA ALA A 167 -11.92 11.16 40.23
C ALA A 167 -12.77 10.39 39.20
N LYS A 168 -13.87 10.97 38.71
CA LYS A 168 -14.71 10.36 37.67
C LYS A 168 -13.97 10.26 36.33
N CYS A 169 -13.22 11.29 35.95
CA CYS A 169 -12.40 11.30 34.74
C CYS A 169 -11.28 10.26 34.82
N GLU A 170 -10.56 10.19 35.94
CA GLU A 170 -9.52 9.18 36.19
C GLU A 170 -10.08 7.77 36.12
N ALA A 171 -11.23 7.51 36.75
CA ALA A 171 -11.90 6.21 36.70
C ALA A 171 -12.32 5.84 35.26
N ARG A 172 -12.85 6.80 34.49
CA ARG A 172 -13.20 6.58 33.07
C ARG A 172 -11.96 6.29 32.24
N LEU A 173 -10.87 7.01 32.46
CA LEU A 173 -9.60 6.83 31.78
C LEU A 173 -9.00 5.46 32.09
N ALA A 174 -8.99 5.05 33.36
CA ALA A 174 -8.52 3.73 33.78
C ALA A 174 -9.33 2.59 33.13
N ARG A 175 -10.66 2.73 33.05
CA ARG A 175 -11.52 1.77 32.34
C ARG A 175 -11.21 1.72 30.85
N ALA A 176 -10.98 2.87 30.21
CA ALA A 176 -10.60 2.92 28.80
C ALA A 176 -9.24 2.27 28.54
N ARG A 177 -8.24 2.54 29.38
CA ARG A 177 -6.92 1.88 29.33
C ARG A 177 -7.04 0.36 29.46
N LYS A 178 -7.78 -0.14 30.45
CA LYS A 178 -8.00 -1.59 30.63
C LYS A 178 -8.67 -2.23 29.42
N LYS A 179 -9.66 -1.56 28.81
CA LYS A 179 -10.29 -2.04 27.57
C LYS A 179 -9.29 -2.12 26.41
N ALA A 180 -8.45 -1.09 26.24
CA ALA A 180 -7.42 -1.08 25.21
C ALA A 180 -6.37 -2.18 25.44
N GLU A 181 -5.89 -2.36 26.67
CA GLU A 181 -4.96 -3.42 27.04
C GLU A 181 -5.54 -4.82 26.76
N ASN A 182 -6.80 -5.07 27.14
CA ASN A 182 -7.47 -6.34 26.87
C ASN A 182 -7.59 -6.60 25.36
N ALA A 183 -7.89 -5.58 24.55
CA ALA A 183 -7.94 -5.70 23.10
C ALA A 183 -6.55 -6.02 22.51
N ILE A 184 -5.49 -5.37 23.00
CA ILE A 184 -4.12 -5.65 22.59
C ILE A 184 -3.72 -7.08 22.96
N ARG A 185 -4.01 -7.54 24.18
CA ARG A 185 -3.76 -8.93 24.62
C ARG A 185 -4.46 -9.94 23.71
N LYS A 186 -5.75 -9.72 23.42
CA LYS A 186 -6.50 -10.60 22.51
C LYS A 186 -5.91 -10.61 21.10
N ARG A 187 -5.47 -9.46 20.59
CA ARG A 187 -4.79 -9.37 19.28
C ARG A 187 -3.50 -10.18 19.26
N VAL A 188 -2.67 -10.06 20.29
CA VAL A 188 -1.40 -10.80 20.39
C VAL A 188 -1.64 -12.31 20.48
N GLU A 189 -2.63 -12.75 21.26
CA GLU A 189 -2.99 -14.17 21.36
C GLU A 189 -3.48 -14.73 20.02
N LEU A 190 -4.37 -14.02 19.33
CA LEU A 190 -4.82 -14.39 17.99
C LEU A 190 -3.67 -14.43 16.98
N GLN A 191 -2.73 -13.50 17.07
CA GLN A 191 -1.55 -13.50 16.20
C GLN A 191 -0.64 -14.70 16.47
N LYS A 192 -0.51 -15.14 17.73
CA LYS A 192 0.22 -16.35 18.09
C LYS A 192 -0.46 -17.59 17.52
N GLN A 193 -1.77 -17.72 17.70
CA GLN A 193 -2.56 -18.82 17.13
C GLN A 193 -2.47 -18.85 15.60
N TYR A 194 -2.58 -17.69 14.96
CA TYR A 194 -2.41 -17.56 13.51
C TYR A 194 -1.04 -18.07 13.05
N LYS A 195 0.04 -17.69 13.73
CA LYS A 195 1.39 -18.19 13.42
C LYS A 195 1.51 -19.69 13.61
N GLN A 196 0.90 -20.25 14.65
CA GLN A 196 0.88 -21.71 14.87
C GLN A 196 0.16 -22.45 13.73
N VAL A 197 -1.01 -21.95 13.31
CA VAL A 197 -1.76 -22.52 12.17
C VAL A 197 -0.98 -22.35 10.86
N LEU A 198 -0.33 -21.22 10.65
CA LEU A 198 0.50 -21.01 9.46
C LEU A 198 1.65 -22.01 9.41
N ASN A 199 2.31 -22.25 10.54
CA ASN A 199 3.37 -23.26 10.64
C ASN A 199 2.83 -24.68 10.39
N SER A 200 1.68 -25.05 10.96
CA SER A 200 1.09 -26.37 10.72
C SER A 200 0.69 -26.56 9.25
N VAL A 201 0.14 -25.53 8.61
CA VAL A 201 -0.15 -25.54 7.17
C VAL A 201 1.13 -25.68 6.34
N SER A 202 2.21 -25.01 6.73
CA SER A 202 3.50 -25.15 6.05
C SER A 202 4.06 -26.58 6.17
N ILE A 203 3.94 -27.20 7.33
CA ILE A 203 4.36 -28.59 7.55
C ILE A 203 3.53 -29.54 6.69
N MET A 204 2.20 -29.44 6.75
CA MET A 204 1.29 -30.27 5.95
C MET A 204 1.55 -30.11 4.44
N ARG A 205 1.82 -28.88 3.96
CA ARG A 205 2.19 -28.66 2.56
C ARG A 205 3.48 -29.36 2.18
N SER A 206 4.50 -29.35 3.06
CA SER A 206 5.74 -30.07 2.82
C SER A 206 5.52 -31.58 2.78
N GLU A 207 4.66 -32.10 3.65
CA GLU A 207 4.30 -33.53 3.67
C GLU A 207 3.52 -33.93 2.42
N ILE A 208 2.55 -33.11 1.99
CA ILE A 208 1.81 -33.32 0.74
C ILE A 208 2.77 -33.36 -0.44
N LEU A 209 3.69 -32.40 -0.54
CA LEU A 209 4.67 -32.37 -1.63
C LEU A 209 5.56 -33.62 -1.65
N LYS A 210 6.04 -34.08 -0.49
CA LYS A 210 6.81 -35.33 -0.39
C LYS A 210 5.97 -36.54 -0.83
N ASN A 211 4.70 -36.58 -0.42
CA ASN A 211 3.79 -37.66 -0.79
C ASN A 211 3.51 -37.64 -2.31
N GLU A 212 3.34 -36.46 -2.91
CA GLU A 212 3.17 -36.29 -4.36
C GLU A 212 4.40 -36.78 -5.12
N GLU A 213 5.61 -36.43 -4.69
CA GLU A 213 6.86 -36.92 -5.29
C GLU A 213 6.97 -38.46 -5.17
N THR A 214 6.65 -39.02 -4.01
CA THR A 214 6.64 -40.49 -3.86
C THR A 214 5.58 -41.14 -4.73
N LEU A 215 4.40 -40.54 -4.87
CA LEU A 215 3.34 -41.04 -5.74
C LEU A 215 3.77 -41.02 -7.21
N GLU A 216 4.42 -39.96 -7.67
CA GLU A 216 4.95 -39.87 -9.02
C GLU A 216 6.00 -40.98 -9.27
N SER A 217 6.88 -41.23 -8.29
CA SER A 217 7.85 -42.33 -8.39
C SER A 217 7.16 -43.70 -8.48
N TYR A 218 6.11 -43.92 -7.68
CA TYR A 218 5.34 -45.17 -7.70
C TYR A 218 4.51 -45.34 -8.97
N GLN A 219 3.98 -44.26 -9.54
CA GLN A 219 3.31 -44.29 -10.84
C GLN A 219 4.28 -44.70 -11.96
N ARG A 220 5.49 -44.14 -11.99
CA ARG A 220 6.52 -44.54 -12.95
C ARG A 220 6.87 -46.03 -12.81
N TYR A 221 6.99 -46.54 -11.58
CA TYR A 221 7.21 -47.98 -11.36
C TYR A 221 6.00 -48.82 -11.80
N TYR A 222 4.77 -48.36 -11.54
CA TYR A 222 3.55 -49.03 -11.95
C TYR A 222 3.43 -49.13 -13.48
N ASP A 223 3.71 -48.04 -14.19
CA ASP A 223 3.70 -48.00 -15.65
C ASP A 223 4.77 -48.92 -16.24
N PHE A 224 5.96 -48.93 -15.64
CA PHE A 224 7.03 -49.86 -16.02
C PHE A 224 6.63 -51.33 -15.83
N LEU A 225 6.04 -51.68 -14.68
CA LEU A 225 5.57 -53.03 -14.40
C LEU A 225 4.42 -53.44 -15.31
N ASN A 226 3.54 -52.51 -15.70
CA ASN A 226 2.50 -52.75 -16.70
C ASN A 226 3.07 -53.04 -18.08
N ALA A 227 4.14 -52.36 -18.47
CA ALA A 227 4.78 -52.58 -19.77
C ALA A 227 5.47 -53.94 -19.87
N LEU A 228 6.04 -54.44 -18.78
CA LEU A 228 6.71 -55.75 -18.72
C LEU A 228 5.76 -56.93 -18.60
N LYS A 229 4.53 -56.67 -18.18
CA LYS A 229 3.56 -57.71 -17.90
C LYS A 229 2.83 -58.20 -19.17
N PRO A 230 2.62 -59.52 -19.33
CA PRO A 230 1.70 -60.05 -20.33
C PRO A 230 0.27 -59.53 -20.13
N LYS A 231 -0.43 -59.24 -21.24
CA LYS A 231 -1.71 -58.50 -21.28
C LYS A 231 -2.86 -59.11 -20.46
N ASP A 232 -2.77 -60.40 -20.09
CA ASP A 232 -3.88 -61.17 -19.54
C ASP A 232 -3.81 -61.45 -18.03
N CYS A 233 -2.76 -61.00 -17.33
CA CYS A 233 -2.63 -61.20 -15.87
C CYS A 233 -3.04 -59.93 -15.09
N GLU A 234 -2.95 -59.92 -13.76
CA GLU A 234 -2.84 -58.69 -12.94
C GLU A 234 -1.39 -58.50 -12.44
N ILE A 235 -0.95 -57.25 -12.17
CA ILE A 235 0.46 -56.96 -11.83
C ILE A 235 0.88 -57.69 -10.55
N PHE A 236 0.04 -57.65 -9.53
CA PHE A 236 0.31 -58.23 -8.22
C PHE A 236 0.28 -59.77 -8.24
N ASP A 237 -0.49 -60.37 -9.15
CA ASP A 237 -0.52 -61.82 -9.36
C ASP A 237 0.72 -62.31 -10.12
N TYR A 238 1.24 -61.50 -11.05
CA TYR A 238 2.39 -61.84 -11.87
C TYR A 238 3.72 -61.72 -11.10
N PHE A 239 3.93 -60.58 -10.43
CA PHE A 239 5.18 -60.25 -9.73
C PHE A 239 5.15 -60.61 -8.24
N THR A 240 4.77 -61.85 -7.90
CA THR A 240 4.70 -62.33 -6.51
C THR A 240 6.07 -62.44 -5.82
N ARG A 241 7.16 -62.59 -6.58
CA ARG A 241 8.55 -62.72 -6.07
C ARG A 241 9.45 -61.68 -6.74
N PRO A 242 10.28 -60.94 -5.99
CA PRO A 242 11.20 -59.95 -6.56
C PRO A 242 12.12 -60.50 -7.66
N ASN A 243 12.54 -61.77 -7.53
CA ASN A 243 13.42 -62.42 -8.50
C ASN A 243 12.77 -62.58 -9.89
N LYS A 244 11.44 -62.73 -9.97
CA LYS A 244 10.75 -62.88 -11.26
C LYS A 244 10.92 -61.64 -12.15
N LEU A 245 10.90 -60.44 -11.57
CA LEU A 245 11.13 -59.21 -12.33
C LEU A 245 12.54 -59.17 -12.92
N ILE A 246 13.52 -59.59 -12.13
CA ILE A 246 14.92 -59.64 -12.55
C ILE A 246 15.09 -60.66 -13.68
N ASP A 247 14.45 -61.83 -13.58
CA ASP A 247 14.50 -62.86 -14.61
C ASP A 247 13.86 -62.39 -15.93
N GLU A 248 12.70 -61.71 -15.86
CA GLU A 248 12.04 -61.10 -17.04
C GLU A 248 12.90 -60.01 -17.67
N MET A 249 13.52 -59.14 -16.86
CA MET A 249 14.46 -58.13 -17.36
C MET A 249 15.65 -58.78 -18.07
N ASN A 250 16.22 -59.84 -17.50
CA ASN A 250 17.31 -60.59 -18.12
C ASN A 250 16.85 -61.27 -19.43
N GLU A 251 15.61 -61.75 -19.50
CA GLU A 251 15.05 -62.32 -20.72
C GLU A 251 14.87 -61.26 -21.81
N HIS A 252 14.33 -60.09 -21.46
CA HIS A 252 14.22 -58.95 -22.37
C HIS A 252 15.59 -58.44 -22.83
N GLU A 253 16.58 -58.42 -21.94
CA GLU A 253 17.96 -58.06 -22.29
C GLU A 253 18.54 -59.07 -23.29
N LYS A 254 18.39 -60.37 -23.04
CA LYS A 254 18.83 -61.42 -23.98
C LYS A 254 18.12 -61.31 -25.33
N LYS A 255 16.82 -61.04 -25.36
CA LYS A 255 16.05 -60.82 -26.60
C LYS A 255 16.56 -59.58 -27.35
N ASN A 256 16.79 -58.48 -26.65
CA ASN A 256 17.34 -57.26 -27.24
C ASN A 256 18.74 -57.49 -27.80
N LEU A 257 19.62 -58.17 -27.05
CA LEU A 257 20.96 -58.51 -27.49
C LEU A 257 20.93 -59.43 -28.71
N PHE A 258 20.04 -60.41 -28.72
CA PHE A 258 19.83 -61.28 -29.88
C PHE A 258 19.36 -60.51 -31.11
N ILE A 259 18.40 -59.58 -30.96
CA ILE A 259 17.94 -58.73 -32.07
C ILE A 259 19.10 -57.87 -32.59
N ILE A 260 19.88 -57.25 -31.70
CA ILE A 260 21.06 -56.46 -32.08
C ILE A 260 22.05 -57.31 -32.87
N GLU A 261 22.37 -58.52 -32.39
CA GLU A 261 23.25 -59.46 -33.08
C GLU A 261 22.71 -59.84 -34.46
N LYS A 262 21.39 -60.07 -34.59
CA LYS A 262 20.75 -60.36 -35.87
C LYS A 262 20.77 -59.17 -36.82
N CYS A 263 20.47 -57.97 -36.35
CA CYS A 263 20.59 -56.74 -37.14
C CYS A 263 22.02 -56.58 -37.66
N GLN A 264 23.02 -56.69 -36.79
CA GLN A 264 24.44 -56.63 -37.19
C GLN A 264 24.81 -57.73 -38.20
N TYR A 265 24.30 -58.95 -38.04
CA TYR A 265 24.52 -60.04 -38.99
C TYR A 265 23.92 -59.70 -40.36
N PHE A 266 22.68 -59.22 -40.41
CA PHE A 266 22.02 -58.83 -41.65
C PHE A 266 22.69 -57.62 -42.31
N ASP A 267 23.08 -56.62 -41.54
CA ASP A 267 23.82 -55.45 -42.03
C ASP A 267 25.15 -55.87 -42.66
N ASN A 268 25.88 -56.78 -42.02
CA ASN A 268 27.11 -57.33 -42.57
C ASN A 268 26.90 -58.15 -43.85
N GLN A 269 25.83 -58.95 -43.92
CA GLN A 269 25.45 -59.69 -45.12
C GLN A 269 25.05 -58.73 -46.26
N MET A 270 24.28 -57.70 -45.97
CA MET A 270 23.89 -56.68 -46.94
C MET A 270 25.11 -55.90 -47.42
N ALA A 271 26.00 -55.48 -46.54
CA ALA A 271 27.25 -54.81 -46.91
C ALA A 271 28.12 -55.68 -47.82
N LYS A 272 28.17 -57.00 -47.59
CA LYS A 272 28.87 -57.94 -48.49
C LYS A 272 28.20 -58.03 -49.86
N ASN A 273 26.87 -58.11 -49.91
CA ASN A 273 26.11 -58.18 -51.17
C ASN A 273 26.24 -56.88 -51.97
N VAL A 274 26.13 -55.72 -51.31
CA VAL A 274 26.37 -54.40 -51.92
C VAL A 274 27.79 -54.31 -52.48
N LYS A 275 28.82 -54.76 -51.74
CA LYS A 275 30.20 -54.81 -52.25
C LYS A 275 30.37 -55.73 -53.47
N LYS A 276 29.60 -56.83 -53.58
CA LYS A 276 29.61 -57.69 -54.77
C LYS A 276 28.97 -56.99 -55.96
N ILE A 277 27.77 -56.43 -55.77
CA ILE A 277 27.06 -55.67 -56.80
C ILE A 277 27.92 -54.49 -57.29
N GLN A 278 28.60 -53.78 -56.39
CA GLN A 278 29.49 -52.69 -56.77
C GLN A 278 30.63 -53.18 -57.68
N LYS A 279 31.26 -54.32 -57.37
CA LYS A 279 32.29 -54.90 -58.23
C LYS A 279 31.76 -55.32 -59.59
N ASP A 280 30.54 -55.85 -59.65
CA ASP A 280 29.90 -56.23 -60.91
C ASP A 280 29.56 -54.99 -61.75
N ILE A 281 29.06 -53.92 -61.12
CA ILE A 281 28.84 -52.61 -61.75
C ILE A 281 30.16 -52.07 -62.31
N ASP A 282 31.22 -52.01 -61.50
CA ASP A 282 32.54 -51.53 -61.94
C ASP A 282 33.08 -52.35 -63.12
N SER A 283 32.85 -53.67 -63.14
CA SER A 283 33.19 -54.55 -64.26
C SER A 283 32.36 -54.21 -65.52
N THR A 284 31.05 -54.02 -65.38
CA THR A 284 30.18 -53.66 -66.51
C THR A 284 30.53 -52.29 -67.06
N ASP A 285 30.81 -51.29 -66.22
CA ASP A 285 31.24 -49.96 -66.63
C ASP A 285 32.55 -50.02 -67.42
N ASN A 286 33.50 -50.85 -66.99
CA ASN A 286 34.73 -51.07 -67.74
C ASN A 286 34.46 -51.70 -69.12
N THR A 287 33.53 -52.65 -69.22
CA THR A 287 33.15 -53.22 -70.52
C THR A 287 32.42 -52.22 -71.41
N ILE A 288 31.51 -51.41 -70.85
CA ILE A 288 30.78 -50.35 -71.56
C ILE A 288 31.76 -49.29 -72.07
N ASN A 289 32.71 -48.87 -71.25
CA ASN A 289 33.75 -47.92 -71.66
C ASN A 289 34.63 -48.49 -72.78
N GLY A 290 34.96 -49.78 -72.73
CA GLY A 290 35.66 -50.48 -73.81
C GLY A 290 34.87 -50.49 -75.11
N VAL A 291 33.58 -50.86 -75.06
CA VAL A 291 32.68 -50.87 -76.23
C VAL A 291 32.48 -49.46 -76.78
N ASN A 292 32.25 -48.45 -75.93
CA ASN A 292 32.11 -47.06 -76.34
C ASN A 292 33.39 -46.53 -76.99
N LYS A 293 34.56 -46.93 -76.51
CA LYS A 293 35.84 -46.59 -77.15
C LYS A 293 35.92 -47.21 -78.54
N SER A 294 35.57 -48.49 -78.69
CA SER A 294 35.48 -49.13 -80.00
C SER A 294 34.40 -48.48 -80.90
N LEU A 295 33.26 -48.07 -80.35
CA LEU A 295 32.19 -47.38 -81.08
C LEU A 295 32.65 -45.99 -81.54
N SER A 296 33.38 -45.25 -80.70
CA SER A 296 34.00 -43.98 -81.04
C SER A 296 35.04 -44.13 -82.16
N ASP A 297 35.84 -45.20 -82.14
CA ASP A 297 36.79 -45.52 -83.21
C ASP A 297 36.05 -45.84 -84.53
N TYR A 298 34.89 -46.52 -84.46
CA TYR A 298 34.01 -46.77 -85.60
C TYR A 298 33.25 -45.52 -86.09
N HIS A 299 32.84 -44.60 -85.21
CA HIS A 299 32.18 -43.36 -85.58
C HIS A 299 33.17 -42.35 -86.19
N ARG A 300 34.44 -42.37 -85.78
CA ARG A 300 35.50 -41.56 -86.38
C ARG A 300 35.79 -41.94 -87.85
N THR A 301 35.40 -43.15 -88.28
CA THR A 301 35.54 -43.60 -89.66
C THR A 301 34.30 -43.34 -90.54
N ARG A 302 33.20 -42.77 -90.01
CA ARG A 302 31.93 -42.63 -90.77
C ARG A 302 31.25 -41.25 -90.78
N TYR A 303 31.91 -40.16 -90.38
CA TYR A 303 31.33 -38.81 -90.52
C TYR A 303 32.11 -37.94 -91.52
N ILE A 304 31.63 -37.97 -92.76
CA ILE A 304 31.64 -36.84 -93.70
C ILE A 304 30.17 -36.38 -93.80
N ASP A 305 29.97 -35.07 -93.65
CA ASP A 305 28.80 -34.25 -93.98
C ASP A 305 27.46 -34.46 -93.26
N SER A 306 27.12 -33.52 -92.37
CA SER A 306 26.04 -32.54 -92.62
C SER A 306 25.78 -31.65 -91.40
N GLU A 307 25.97 -30.35 -91.62
CA GLU A 307 25.47 -29.25 -90.78
C GLU A 307 23.96 -29.09 -90.97
N VAL A 308 23.21 -28.91 -89.88
CA VAL A 308 21.90 -28.23 -89.91
C VAL A 308 21.80 -27.36 -88.66
N GLU A 309 21.89 -26.05 -88.85
CA GLU A 309 21.40 -25.03 -87.93
C GLU A 309 19.87 -25.06 -87.91
N ASP A 310 19.24 -24.95 -86.73
CA ASP A 310 17.80 -24.74 -86.63
C ASP A 310 17.47 -23.58 -85.68
N LYS A 311 16.67 -22.65 -86.20
CA LYS A 311 16.24 -21.38 -85.60
C LYS A 311 14.93 -21.59 -84.85
N THR A 312 14.83 -21.14 -83.60
CA THR A 312 13.55 -21.05 -82.87
C THR A 312 13.36 -19.68 -82.22
N GLU A 313 12.77 -18.74 -82.96
CA GLU A 313 12.33 -17.41 -82.47
C GLU A 313 10.79 -17.32 -82.25
N GLY A 314 10.10 -18.46 -82.14
CA GLY A 314 8.63 -18.48 -82.15
C GLY A 314 7.90 -18.32 -80.81
N ASN A 315 8.59 -18.30 -79.66
CA ASN A 315 7.93 -18.55 -78.36
C ASN A 315 7.90 -17.38 -77.36
N MET A 316 8.12 -16.13 -77.81
CA MET A 316 8.36 -14.99 -76.91
C MET A 316 7.09 -14.35 -76.30
N GLN A 317 5.88 -14.56 -76.86
CA GLN A 317 4.68 -13.84 -76.42
C GLN A 317 3.96 -14.48 -75.21
N TYR A 318 4.03 -15.80 -75.05
CA TYR A 318 3.43 -16.49 -73.90
C TYR A 318 4.27 -16.36 -72.60
N SER A 319 5.59 -16.16 -72.72
CA SER A 319 6.48 -15.92 -71.56
C SER A 319 6.14 -14.61 -70.85
N ASN A 320 5.96 -13.52 -71.62
CA ASN A 320 5.80 -12.19 -71.04
C ASN A 320 4.52 -12.03 -70.20
N GLN A 321 3.43 -12.72 -70.58
CA GLN A 321 2.18 -12.70 -69.79
C GLN A 321 2.33 -13.46 -68.46
N LEU A 322 3.06 -14.58 -68.47
CA LEU A 322 3.36 -15.34 -67.25
C LEU A 322 4.30 -14.55 -66.33
N ASP A 323 5.26 -13.83 -66.91
CA ASP A 323 6.22 -13.00 -66.16
C ASP A 323 5.54 -11.81 -65.46
N ASP A 324 4.56 -11.17 -66.11
CA ASP A 324 3.77 -10.08 -65.53
C ASP A 324 2.86 -10.55 -64.37
N GLU A 325 2.22 -11.71 -64.52
CA GLU A 325 1.41 -12.32 -63.46
C GLU A 325 2.27 -12.76 -62.26
N LEU A 326 3.47 -13.29 -62.53
CA LEU A 326 4.44 -13.68 -61.51
C LEU A 326 4.95 -12.46 -60.72
N ALA A 327 5.17 -11.33 -61.39
CA ALA A 327 5.55 -10.07 -60.76
C ALA A 327 4.44 -9.52 -59.84
N ARG A 328 3.16 -9.61 -60.27
CA ARG A 328 2.01 -9.21 -59.45
C ARG A 328 1.89 -10.06 -58.19
N LEU A 329 2.08 -11.38 -58.31
CA LEU A 329 2.02 -12.29 -57.17
C LEU A 329 3.15 -12.03 -56.18
N LYS A 330 4.37 -11.77 -56.67
CA LYS A 330 5.53 -11.38 -55.85
C LYS A 330 5.25 -10.15 -54.99
N GLU A 331 4.61 -9.11 -55.54
CA GLU A 331 4.29 -7.89 -54.77
C GLU A 331 3.18 -8.13 -53.73
N GLN A 332 2.20 -8.99 -54.00
CA GLN A 332 1.19 -9.36 -53.01
C GLN A 332 1.79 -10.13 -51.83
N VAL A 333 2.66 -11.10 -52.12
CA VAL A 333 3.39 -11.87 -51.09
C VAL A 333 4.25 -10.93 -50.25
N ARG A 334 4.92 -9.94 -50.86
CA ARG A 334 5.72 -8.94 -50.16
C ARG A 334 4.90 -8.11 -49.17
N ARG A 335 3.71 -7.66 -49.55
CA ARG A 335 2.82 -6.88 -48.66
C ARG A 335 2.39 -7.67 -47.43
N VAL A 336 2.03 -8.94 -47.62
CA VAL A 336 1.64 -9.83 -46.51
C VAL A 336 2.83 -10.09 -45.60
N TYR A 337 4.00 -10.37 -46.17
CA TYR A 337 5.24 -10.55 -45.41
C TYR A 337 5.59 -9.33 -44.53
N SER A 338 5.53 -8.11 -45.10
CA SER A 338 5.77 -6.88 -44.34
C SER A 338 4.74 -6.65 -43.22
N SER A 339 3.47 -6.96 -43.45
CA SER A 339 2.42 -6.85 -42.42
C SER A 339 2.59 -7.85 -41.28
N CYS A 340 3.01 -9.08 -41.60
CA CYS A 340 3.13 -10.16 -40.63
C CYS A 340 4.41 -10.08 -39.80
N LEU A 341 5.55 -9.73 -40.42
CA LEU A 341 6.87 -9.84 -39.81
C LEU A 341 7.57 -8.51 -39.55
N LYS A 342 7.01 -7.38 -40.04
CA LYS A 342 7.60 -6.02 -39.92
C LYS A 342 9.08 -5.95 -40.33
N LYS A 343 9.49 -6.81 -41.25
CA LYS A 343 10.80 -6.84 -41.89
C LYS A 343 10.63 -6.61 -43.39
N GLU A 344 11.51 -5.83 -43.99
CA GLU A 344 11.61 -5.71 -45.44
C GLU A 344 12.76 -6.61 -45.89
N SER A 345 12.43 -7.67 -46.62
CA SER A 345 13.40 -8.62 -47.17
C SER A 345 13.13 -8.76 -48.67
N ASP A 346 14.18 -8.75 -49.50
CA ASP A 346 14.10 -8.94 -50.96
C ASP A 346 14.22 -10.43 -51.36
N MET A 347 13.81 -11.32 -50.46
CA MET A 347 13.91 -12.76 -50.66
C MET A 347 12.89 -13.22 -51.72
N GLY A 348 13.15 -14.35 -52.38
CA GLY A 348 12.24 -14.91 -53.39
C GLY A 348 10.83 -15.16 -52.81
N PRO A 349 9.75 -15.04 -53.62
CA PRO A 349 8.36 -15.25 -53.18
C PRO A 349 8.12 -16.56 -52.43
N ILE A 350 8.80 -17.63 -52.84
CA ILE A 350 8.69 -18.96 -52.22
C ILE A 350 9.29 -18.95 -50.80
N ILE A 351 10.45 -18.33 -50.62
CA ILE A 351 11.13 -18.23 -49.31
C ILE A 351 10.32 -17.34 -48.35
N MET A 352 9.72 -16.26 -48.87
CA MET A 352 8.80 -15.43 -48.09
C MET A 352 7.58 -16.22 -47.59
N LEU A 353 7.01 -17.08 -48.43
CA LEU A 353 5.87 -17.92 -48.06
C LEU A 353 6.26 -19.02 -47.05
N GLU A 354 7.43 -19.65 -47.23
CA GLU A 354 7.96 -20.67 -46.31
C GLU A 354 8.23 -20.10 -44.90
N GLU A 355 8.74 -18.87 -44.80
CA GLU A 355 8.95 -18.20 -43.52
C GLU A 355 7.62 -17.78 -42.87
N ILE A 356 6.63 -17.34 -43.66
CA ILE A 356 5.27 -17.07 -43.17
C ILE A 356 4.63 -18.36 -42.65
N GLU A 357 4.72 -19.45 -43.40
CA GLU A 357 4.19 -20.76 -43.01
C GLU A 357 4.85 -21.26 -41.73
N SER A 358 6.17 -21.19 -41.64
CA SER A 358 6.94 -21.58 -40.46
C SER A 358 6.53 -20.77 -39.22
N ASN A 359 6.33 -19.46 -39.36
CA ASN A 359 5.86 -18.61 -38.27
C ASN A 359 4.41 -18.91 -37.88
N LEU A 360 3.55 -19.17 -38.86
CA LEU A 360 2.16 -19.55 -38.63
C LEU A 360 2.11 -20.89 -37.87
N HIS A 361 2.89 -21.88 -38.29
CA HIS A 361 3.04 -23.15 -37.59
C HIS A 361 3.58 -22.96 -36.17
N LEU A 362 4.60 -22.12 -35.99
CA LEU A 362 5.14 -21.79 -34.66
C LEU A 362 4.08 -21.17 -33.76
N LEU A 363 3.25 -20.26 -34.29
CA LEU A 363 2.16 -19.63 -33.55
C LEU A 363 1.05 -20.65 -33.24
N GLN A 364 0.69 -21.54 -34.15
CA GLN A 364 -0.28 -22.60 -33.90
C GLN A 364 0.20 -23.57 -32.82
N THR A 365 1.46 -24.01 -32.87
CA THR A 365 2.05 -24.85 -31.82
C THR A 365 2.10 -24.11 -30.48
N LYS A 366 2.44 -22.82 -30.49
CA LYS A 366 2.38 -21.98 -29.28
C LYS A 366 0.96 -21.88 -28.73
N ILE A 367 -0.06 -21.74 -29.57
CA ILE A 367 -1.47 -21.69 -29.14
C ILE A 367 -1.89 -23.01 -28.50
N ILE A 368 -1.47 -24.16 -29.04
CA ILE A 368 -1.74 -25.48 -28.45
C ILE A 368 -1.09 -25.61 -27.06
N ASN A 369 0.10 -25.04 -26.88
CA ASN A 369 0.83 -25.05 -25.60
C ASN A 369 0.32 -24.01 -24.58
N VAL A 370 -0.58 -23.12 -24.96
CA VAL A 370 -1.17 -22.15 -24.02
C VAL A 370 -2.28 -22.83 -23.25
N LEU A 371 -2.10 -22.92 -21.93
CA LEU A 371 -3.07 -23.47 -21.00
C LEU A 371 -4.46 -22.82 -21.20
N PRO A 372 -5.54 -23.61 -21.32
CA PRO A 372 -6.91 -23.09 -21.44
C PRO A 372 -7.30 -22.12 -20.31
N SER A 373 -6.73 -22.28 -19.12
CA SER A 373 -6.91 -21.36 -17.99
C SER A 373 -6.33 -19.96 -18.25
N PHE A 374 -5.19 -19.85 -18.92
CA PHE A 374 -4.58 -18.57 -19.29
C PHE A 374 -5.39 -17.84 -20.36
N VAL A 375 -5.96 -18.58 -21.33
CA VAL A 375 -6.87 -18.02 -22.34
C VAL A 375 -8.14 -17.47 -21.66
N ALA A 376 -8.74 -18.24 -20.75
CA ALA A 376 -9.92 -17.82 -20.01
C ALA A 376 -9.65 -16.57 -19.15
N GLU A 377 -8.48 -16.49 -18.49
CA GLU A 377 -8.08 -15.31 -17.71
C GLU A 377 -7.91 -14.08 -18.61
N LYS A 378 -7.22 -14.21 -19.75
CA LYS A 378 -7.03 -13.10 -20.70
C LYS A 378 -8.32 -12.67 -21.37
N GLN A 379 -9.22 -13.60 -21.68
CA GLN A 379 -10.55 -13.31 -22.19
C GLN A 379 -11.39 -12.57 -21.14
N ALA A 380 -11.36 -13.01 -19.87
CA ALA A 380 -12.04 -12.33 -18.78
C ALA A 380 -11.52 -10.89 -18.55
N ILE A 381 -10.22 -10.66 -18.73
CA ILE A 381 -9.61 -9.32 -18.68
C ILE A 381 -10.14 -8.45 -19.82
N LYS A 382 -10.07 -8.91 -21.07
CA LYS A 382 -10.59 -8.15 -22.23
C LYS A 382 -12.09 -7.90 -22.14
N ASP A 383 -12.87 -8.87 -21.67
CA ASP A 383 -14.31 -8.71 -21.46
C ASP A 383 -14.63 -7.77 -20.29
N LYS A 384 -13.76 -7.70 -19.27
CA LYS A 384 -13.86 -6.70 -18.20
C LYS A 384 -13.57 -5.29 -18.74
N GLU A 385 -12.50 -5.11 -19.50
CA GLU A 385 -12.17 -3.84 -20.14
C GLU A 385 -13.28 -3.34 -21.08
N ARG A 386 -13.84 -4.24 -21.91
CA ARG A 386 -14.97 -3.93 -22.79
C ARG A 386 -16.19 -3.47 -21.98
N ARG A 387 -16.52 -4.15 -20.88
CA ARG A 387 -17.63 -3.77 -20.00
C ARG A 387 -17.38 -2.46 -19.27
N GLU A 388 -16.17 -2.21 -18.80
CA GLU A 388 -15.80 -0.94 -18.15
C GLU A 388 -15.87 0.22 -19.15
N LYS A 389 -15.39 0.03 -20.38
CA LYS A 389 -15.50 1.02 -21.45
C LYS A 389 -16.96 1.35 -21.77
N GLN A 390 -17.82 0.33 -21.94
CA GLN A 390 -19.26 0.54 -22.17
C GLN A 390 -19.94 1.25 -21.00
N ARG A 391 -19.58 0.92 -19.75
CA ARG A 391 -20.12 1.61 -18.56
C ARG A 391 -19.69 3.07 -18.52
N LYS A 392 -18.42 3.37 -18.82
CA LYS A 392 -17.87 4.72 -18.86
C LYS A 392 -18.54 5.56 -19.95
N GLU A 393 -18.66 5.03 -21.17
CA GLU A 393 -19.35 5.70 -22.28
C GLU A 393 -20.82 6.00 -21.93
N LYS A 394 -21.52 5.06 -21.28
CA LYS A 394 -22.90 5.27 -20.82
C LYS A 394 -23.00 6.34 -19.72
N GLN A 395 -22.08 6.35 -18.76
CA GLN A 395 -22.03 7.39 -17.72
C GLN A 395 -21.73 8.78 -18.31
N GLU A 396 -20.80 8.86 -19.26
CA GLU A 396 -20.47 10.10 -19.97
C GLU A 396 -21.69 10.61 -20.77
N GLN A 397 -22.40 9.74 -21.49
CA GLN A 397 -23.63 10.11 -22.19
C GLN A 397 -24.72 10.64 -21.24
N GLN A 398 -24.93 9.98 -20.09
CA GLN A 398 -25.88 10.45 -19.08
C GLN A 398 -25.46 11.79 -18.47
N ALA A 399 -24.16 11.99 -18.21
CA ALA A 399 -23.63 13.25 -17.71
C ALA A 399 -23.81 14.38 -18.74
N ILE A 400 -23.57 14.12 -20.02
CA ILE A 400 -23.82 15.09 -21.10
C ILE A 400 -25.31 15.45 -21.18
N GLU A 401 -26.22 14.48 -21.08
CA GLU A 401 -27.66 14.75 -21.11
C GLU A 401 -28.11 15.54 -19.88
N GLN A 402 -27.63 15.20 -18.68
CA GLN A 402 -27.89 15.95 -17.46
C GLN A 402 -27.33 17.37 -17.54
N ALA A 403 -26.10 17.55 -18.03
CA ALA A 403 -25.51 18.86 -18.23
C ALA A 403 -26.32 19.72 -19.20
N LYS A 404 -26.85 19.14 -20.30
CA LYS A 404 -27.77 19.83 -21.21
C LYS A 404 -29.05 20.27 -20.50
N LYS A 405 -29.67 19.41 -19.68
CA LYS A 405 -30.88 19.73 -18.91
C LYS A 405 -30.63 20.85 -17.88
N THR A 406 -29.51 20.76 -17.15
CA THR A 406 -29.11 21.78 -16.18
C THR A 406 -28.83 23.11 -16.87
N LYS A 407 -28.13 23.12 -18.00
CA LYS A 407 -27.87 24.33 -18.80
C LYS A 407 -29.17 24.98 -19.29
N GLN A 408 -30.12 24.19 -19.81
CA GLN A 408 -31.42 24.72 -20.21
C GLN A 408 -32.23 25.28 -19.04
N THR A 409 -32.14 24.66 -17.86
CA THR A 409 -32.82 25.14 -16.64
C THR A 409 -32.21 26.46 -16.16
N LEU A 410 -30.88 26.55 -16.16
CA LEU A 410 -30.15 27.76 -15.82
C LEU A 410 -30.45 28.90 -16.81
N GLU A 411 -30.51 28.60 -18.11
CA GLU A 411 -30.88 29.57 -19.13
C GLU A 411 -32.32 30.07 -18.94
N ARG A 412 -33.26 29.19 -18.58
CA ARG A 412 -34.64 29.58 -18.24
C ARG A 412 -34.69 30.48 -17.01
N ALA A 413 -33.88 30.20 -15.98
CA ALA A 413 -33.80 31.02 -14.77
C ALA A 413 -33.17 32.40 -15.06
N ASN A 414 -32.18 32.46 -15.94
CA ASN A 414 -31.48 33.70 -16.31
C ASN A 414 -32.26 34.54 -17.34
N ARG A 415 -33.26 33.98 -18.03
CA ARG A 415 -34.10 34.76 -18.95
C ARG A 415 -34.87 35.81 -18.15
N PRO A 416 -34.81 37.10 -18.53
CA PRO A 416 -35.48 38.15 -17.80
C PRO A 416 -36.98 37.91 -17.79
N ILE A 417 -37.58 37.97 -16.60
CA ILE A 417 -39.02 37.77 -16.39
C ILE A 417 -39.76 38.86 -17.15
N LYS A 418 -40.48 38.48 -18.22
CA LYS A 418 -41.36 39.40 -18.95
C LYS A 418 -42.52 39.79 -18.05
N LYS A 419 -42.49 41.02 -17.52
CA LYS A 419 -43.62 41.62 -16.79
C LYS A 419 -44.73 41.90 -17.78
N LYS A 420 -45.88 41.22 -17.65
CA LYS A 420 -47.08 41.52 -18.43
C LYS A 420 -47.70 42.80 -17.86
N THR A 421 -47.72 43.88 -18.63
CA THR A 421 -48.47 45.09 -18.30
C THR A 421 -49.91 44.93 -18.79
N GLY A 422 -50.87 44.81 -17.86
CA GLY A 422 -52.31 44.74 -18.15
C GLY A 422 -53.05 43.57 -17.47
N ARG A 423 -54.37 43.72 -17.32
CA ARG A 423 -55.27 42.70 -16.76
C ARG A 423 -55.32 41.49 -17.71
N PRO A 424 -54.98 40.27 -17.27
CA PRO A 424 -55.00 39.09 -18.12
C PRO A 424 -56.43 38.79 -18.59
N ILE A 425 -56.62 38.74 -19.92
CA ILE A 425 -57.87 38.28 -20.53
C ILE A 425 -57.95 36.77 -20.30
N ILE A 426 -58.91 36.33 -19.49
CA ILE A 426 -59.17 34.92 -19.23
C ILE A 426 -59.89 34.37 -20.46
N GLY A 427 -59.19 33.60 -21.29
CA GLY A 427 -59.82 32.79 -22.32
C GLY A 427 -60.71 31.72 -21.69
N ARG A 428 -61.88 31.45 -22.29
CA ARG A 428 -62.74 30.34 -21.89
C ARG A 428 -61.96 29.03 -22.02
N ALA A 429 -62.01 28.17 -21.00
CA ALA A 429 -61.26 26.93 -20.96
C ALA A 429 -61.61 26.05 -22.17
N VAL A 430 -60.61 25.72 -22.99
CA VAL A 430 -60.72 24.69 -24.03
C VAL A 430 -60.26 23.38 -23.43
N LEU A 431 -61.03 22.31 -23.66
CA LEU A 431 -60.70 20.96 -23.24
C LEU A 431 -59.31 20.57 -23.79
N ILE A 432 -58.38 20.20 -22.90
CA ILE A 432 -57.08 19.69 -23.28
C ILE A 432 -57.30 18.32 -23.94
N LYS A 433 -57.13 18.24 -25.26
CA LYS A 433 -57.06 16.94 -25.94
C LYS A 433 -55.75 16.26 -25.51
N HIS A 434 -55.88 15.21 -24.72
CA HIS A 434 -54.77 14.35 -24.38
C HIS A 434 -54.47 13.46 -25.60
N GLU A 435 -53.60 13.94 -26.50
CA GLU A 435 -53.05 13.07 -27.54
C GLU A 435 -52.24 11.97 -26.85
N LYS A 436 -52.71 10.73 -26.94
CA LYS A 436 -51.88 9.57 -26.62
C LYS A 436 -50.70 9.64 -27.58
N LYS A 437 -49.46 9.67 -27.05
CA LYS A 437 -48.29 9.52 -27.90
C LYS A 437 -48.45 8.21 -28.65
N ASP A 438 -48.31 8.23 -29.96
CA ASP A 438 -48.38 7.03 -30.79
C ASP A 438 -47.23 6.08 -30.41
N ASP A 439 -47.46 5.22 -29.41
CA ASP A 439 -46.54 4.17 -29.00
C ASP A 439 -46.19 3.25 -30.19
N ALA A 440 -47.03 3.23 -31.23
CA ALA A 440 -46.80 2.55 -32.49
C ALA A 440 -45.50 2.98 -33.19
N LYS A 441 -45.12 4.26 -33.13
CA LYS A 441 -43.89 4.75 -33.77
C LYS A 441 -42.64 4.30 -33.00
N LEU A 442 -42.71 4.29 -31.67
CA LEU A 442 -41.63 3.81 -30.80
C LEU A 442 -41.48 2.29 -30.89
N ILE A 443 -42.58 1.55 -31.02
CA ILE A 443 -42.59 0.10 -31.22
C ILE A 443 -41.98 -0.25 -32.59
N ARG A 444 -42.33 0.47 -33.66
CA ARG A 444 -41.72 0.28 -34.99
C ARG A 444 -40.21 0.52 -34.96
N GLN A 445 -39.77 1.60 -34.32
CA GLN A 445 -38.34 1.92 -34.23
C GLN A 445 -37.57 0.86 -33.44
N ARG A 446 -38.17 0.30 -32.39
CA ARG A 446 -37.57 -0.80 -31.60
C ARG A 446 -37.51 -2.11 -32.39
N LEU A 447 -38.56 -2.45 -33.15
CA LEU A 447 -38.59 -3.62 -34.04
C LEU A 447 -37.55 -3.52 -35.15
N GLU A 448 -37.39 -2.33 -35.73
CA GLU A 448 -36.39 -2.08 -36.77
C GLU A 448 -34.96 -2.21 -36.20
N GLN A 449 -34.73 -1.70 -34.99
CA GLN A 449 -33.47 -1.92 -34.26
C GLN A 449 -33.19 -3.41 -34.01
N GLN A 450 -34.18 -4.17 -33.54
CA GLN A 450 -34.03 -5.62 -33.32
C GLN A 450 -33.75 -6.37 -34.62
N ARG A 451 -34.41 -5.99 -35.73
CA ARG A 451 -34.16 -6.56 -37.06
C ARG A 451 -32.74 -6.28 -37.54
N VAL A 452 -32.26 -5.05 -37.34
CA VAL A 452 -30.89 -4.65 -37.70
C VAL A 452 -29.87 -5.41 -36.84
N GLU A 453 -30.09 -5.52 -35.53
CA GLU A 453 -29.23 -6.32 -34.65
C GLU A 453 -29.18 -7.80 -35.04
N GLN A 454 -30.32 -8.41 -35.39
CA GLN A 454 -30.34 -9.78 -35.91
C GLN A 454 -29.57 -9.93 -37.23
N LEU A 455 -29.66 -8.95 -38.14
CA LEU A 455 -28.95 -8.98 -39.42
C LEU A 455 -27.43 -8.83 -39.23
N LEU A 456 -27.00 -8.00 -38.29
CA LEU A 456 -25.59 -7.72 -38.02
C LEU A 456 -24.89 -8.81 -37.20
N TYR A 457 -25.60 -9.46 -36.28
CA TYR A 457 -24.98 -10.34 -35.28
C TYR A 457 -25.50 -11.78 -35.29
N GLY A 458 -26.50 -12.11 -36.12
CA GLY A 458 -27.09 -13.45 -36.17
C GLY A 458 -27.88 -13.80 -34.90
N SER A 459 -28.63 -14.91 -34.95
CA SER A 459 -29.30 -15.45 -33.76
C SER A 459 -28.24 -15.94 -32.77
N PRO A 460 -28.32 -15.63 -31.46
CA PRO A 460 -27.40 -16.18 -30.46
C PRO A 460 -27.53 -17.70 -30.23
N TYR A 461 -28.43 -18.39 -30.95
CA TYR A 461 -28.82 -19.78 -30.68
C TYR A 461 -29.02 -20.63 -31.96
N GLU A 462 -28.29 -20.36 -33.04
CA GLU A 462 -28.09 -21.34 -34.12
C GLU A 462 -26.62 -21.73 -34.25
#